data_AF-A0A949ZYD9-F1
#
_entry.id   AF-A0A949ZYD9-F1
#
_cell.length_a   1.000
_cell.length_b   1.000
_cell.length_c   1.000
_cell.angle_alpha   90.00
_cell.angle_beta   90.00
_cell.angle_gamma   90.00
#
_symmetry.space_group_name_H-M   'P 1'
#
loop_
_entity.id
_entity.type
_entity.pdbx_description
1 polymer ?
#
loop_
_entity_poly.entity_id
_entity_poly.type
_entity_poly.pdbx_seq_one_letter_code
_entity_poly.pdbx_strand_id
1 'polypeptide(L)'
;MTISLSIVERLEILLQRLEPLLPPLDQPDFRALAFQWRRRSYLGASMGRLEAVRHIAKIGPEDLKHIDAQKQAILRNTEQFVRGLPANNVLLTGARGTGKSSLVRACLSRYAADGLRLIEVDRHDLIDLPQIAERLEGRLERFVLFCDDLSFEPSDATYKALKAALDGSLAGPGDNTLIYATSNRRHLMPEFMRENLQAAYDDNGELHPAESTEEKVSLSERFGLWLSFHPFRQEDFLDIVDHWLACLGVDPVRVPNAHAEALQFALARGSRSGRIAQQFARDFAGRAALAKR
;
A
#
# COMPACT_ATOMS: atom_id res chain seq x y z
N MET A 1 17.87 -0.63 -58.81
CA MET A 1 17.17 -1.39 -57.75
C MET A 1 17.85 -1.29 -56.36
N THR A 2 18.94 -0.52 -56.20
CA THR A 2 19.76 -0.47 -54.97
C THR A 2 19.45 0.69 -54.02
N ILE A 3 18.66 1.69 -54.45
CA ILE A 3 18.30 2.86 -53.62
C ILE A 3 17.18 2.52 -52.61
N SER A 4 16.38 1.49 -52.88
CA SER A 4 15.25 1.10 -52.03
C SER A 4 15.68 0.37 -50.74
N LEU A 5 16.74 -0.45 -50.80
CA LEU A 5 17.23 -1.18 -49.61
C LEU A 5 17.82 -0.24 -48.55
N SER A 6 18.52 0.83 -48.94
CA SER A 6 19.13 1.78 -47.99
C SER A 6 18.12 2.68 -47.28
N ILE A 7 16.96 2.95 -47.91
CA ILE A 7 15.87 3.71 -47.29
C ILE A 7 15.17 2.85 -46.23
N VAL A 8 14.95 1.56 -46.51
CA VAL A 8 14.34 0.63 -45.56
C VAL A 8 15.21 0.47 -44.32
N GLU A 9 16.52 0.26 -44.47
CA GLU A 9 17.45 0.19 -43.32
C GLU A 9 17.47 1.49 -42.49
N ARG A 10 17.45 2.66 -43.15
CA ARG A 10 17.38 3.96 -42.46
C ARG A 10 16.06 4.16 -41.73
N LEU A 11 14.94 3.71 -42.31
CA LEU A 11 13.64 3.72 -41.67
C LEU A 11 13.59 2.78 -40.46
N GLU A 12 14.16 1.57 -40.56
CA GLU A 12 14.25 0.64 -39.43
C GLU A 12 15.06 1.24 -38.28
N ILE A 13 16.21 1.86 -38.55
CA ILE A 13 17.02 2.54 -37.53
C ILE A 13 16.25 3.71 -36.89
N LEU A 14 15.50 4.47 -37.69
CA LEU A 14 14.69 5.58 -37.19
C LEU A 14 13.51 5.07 -36.35
N LEU A 15 12.83 4.01 -36.78
CA LEU A 15 11.76 3.36 -36.04
C LEU A 15 12.27 2.81 -34.71
N GLN A 16 13.41 2.11 -34.69
CA GLN A 16 14.04 1.63 -33.45
C GLN A 16 14.39 2.75 -32.46
N ARG A 17 14.68 3.96 -32.95
CA ARG A 17 14.94 5.14 -32.10
C ARG A 17 13.67 5.82 -31.62
N LEU A 18 12.59 5.78 -32.41
CA LEU A 18 11.30 6.38 -32.05
C LEU A 18 10.44 5.46 -31.18
N GLU A 19 10.54 4.15 -31.34
CA GLU A 19 9.73 3.15 -30.64
C GLU A 19 9.81 3.27 -29.11
N PRO A 20 10.98 3.53 -28.47
CA PRO A 20 11.05 3.77 -27.03
C PRO A 20 10.41 5.09 -26.57
N LEU A 21 10.19 6.04 -27.49
CA LEU A 21 9.58 7.34 -27.22
C LEU A 21 8.05 7.30 -27.34
N LEU A 22 7.51 6.26 -27.97
CA LEU A 22 6.07 6.05 -28.13
C LEU A 22 5.52 5.19 -26.99
N PRO A 23 4.25 5.41 -26.59
CA PRO A 23 3.60 4.51 -25.66
C PRO A 23 3.48 3.12 -26.29
N PRO A 24 3.83 2.05 -25.57
CA PRO A 24 3.64 0.69 -26.06
C PRO A 24 2.15 0.42 -26.26
N LEU A 25 1.80 -0.20 -27.40
CA LEU A 25 0.41 -0.51 -27.76
C LEU A 25 -0.18 -1.67 -26.94
N ASP A 26 0.66 -2.46 -26.28
CA ASP A 26 0.22 -3.66 -25.57
C ASP A 26 -0.52 -3.33 -24.27
N GLN A 27 -1.69 -3.96 -24.13
CA GLN A 27 -2.41 -4.00 -22.86
C GLN A 27 -1.58 -4.71 -21.79
N PRO A 28 -1.71 -4.31 -20.51
CA PRO A 28 -1.01 -4.99 -19.41
C PRO A 28 -1.45 -6.46 -19.32
N ASP A 29 -0.49 -7.35 -19.08
CA ASP A 29 -0.77 -8.77 -18.88
C ASP A 29 -1.39 -9.01 -17.50
N PHE A 30 -2.72 -9.10 -17.46
CA PHE A 30 -3.51 -9.31 -16.24
C PHE A 30 -3.36 -10.71 -15.61
N ARG A 31 -2.54 -11.60 -16.21
CA ARG A 31 -2.09 -12.84 -15.56
C ARG A 31 -1.16 -12.57 -14.38
N ALA A 32 -0.48 -11.41 -14.35
CA ALA A 32 0.31 -11.02 -13.19
C ALA A 32 -0.59 -10.76 -11.97
N LEU A 33 -0.10 -11.10 -10.78
CA LEU A 33 -0.87 -10.97 -9.54
C LEU A 33 -0.89 -9.54 -8.98
N ALA A 34 0.16 -8.77 -9.27
CA ALA A 34 0.29 -7.41 -8.81
C ALA A 34 0.80 -6.49 -9.92
N PHE A 35 0.39 -5.23 -9.84
CA PHE A 35 0.75 -4.16 -10.75
C PHE A 35 1.17 -2.93 -9.96
N GLN A 36 1.92 -2.05 -10.59
CA GLN A 36 2.14 -0.69 -10.12
C GLN A 36 1.64 0.28 -11.18
N TRP A 37 0.86 1.27 -10.77
CA TRP A 37 0.55 2.40 -11.62
C TRP A 37 1.74 3.34 -11.68
N ARG A 38 2.20 3.67 -12.89
CA ARG A 38 3.29 4.61 -13.12
C ARG A 38 2.95 5.57 -14.25
N ARG A 39 3.20 6.85 -14.03
CA ARG A 39 3.29 7.81 -15.14
C ARG A 39 4.62 7.69 -15.87
N ARG A 40 4.55 7.59 -17.19
CA ARG A 40 5.71 7.73 -18.08
C ARG A 40 5.48 8.87 -19.05
N SER A 41 6.56 9.57 -19.37
CA SER A 41 6.55 10.62 -20.39
C SER A 41 6.88 10.03 -21.75
N TYR A 42 5.99 10.24 -22.72
CA TYR A 42 6.15 9.85 -24.12
C TYR A 42 5.97 11.11 -24.96
N LEU A 43 7.01 11.49 -25.73
CA LEU A 43 6.99 12.69 -26.59
C LEU A 43 6.46 13.97 -25.90
N GLY A 44 6.75 14.15 -24.60
CA GLY A 44 6.33 15.33 -23.83
C GLY A 44 4.93 15.22 -23.20
N ALA A 45 4.18 14.15 -23.46
CA ALA A 45 2.92 13.85 -22.79
C ALA A 45 3.13 12.81 -21.68
N SER A 46 2.59 13.08 -20.48
CA SER A 46 2.60 12.12 -19.38
C SER A 46 1.40 11.19 -19.49
N MET A 47 1.64 9.88 -19.54
CA MET A 47 0.59 8.86 -19.57
C MET A 47 0.80 7.85 -18.43
N GLY A 48 -0.27 7.59 -17.68
CA GLY A 48 -0.29 6.53 -16.69
C GLY A 48 -0.40 5.14 -17.32
N ARG A 49 0.33 4.16 -16.77
CA ARG A 49 0.37 2.77 -17.21
C ARG A 49 0.39 1.81 -16.03
N LEU A 50 -0.25 0.65 -16.19
CA LEU A 50 -0.11 -0.49 -15.30
C LEU A 50 1.12 -1.32 -15.69
N GLU A 51 2.08 -1.42 -14.78
CA GLU A 51 3.27 -2.26 -14.95
C GLU A 51 3.21 -3.47 -14.03
N ALA A 52 3.36 -4.68 -14.59
CA ALA A 52 3.32 -5.91 -13.80
C ALA A 52 4.52 -6.03 -12.85
N VAL A 53 4.25 -6.34 -11.58
CA VAL A 53 5.26 -6.61 -10.55
C VAL A 53 5.66 -8.07 -10.63
N ARG A 54 6.89 -8.34 -11.10
CA ARG A 54 7.40 -9.71 -11.32
C ARG A 54 7.75 -10.45 -10.02
N HIS A 55 8.18 -9.71 -9.00
CA HIS A 55 8.61 -10.28 -7.73
C HIS A 55 7.78 -9.72 -6.59
N ILE A 56 6.86 -10.54 -6.09
CA ILE A 56 6.03 -10.22 -4.93
C ILE A 56 6.63 -10.92 -3.73
N ALA A 57 6.93 -10.16 -2.67
CA ALA A 57 7.35 -10.75 -1.40
C ALA A 57 6.23 -11.64 -0.86
N LYS A 58 6.51 -12.93 -0.71
CA LYS A 58 5.60 -13.89 -0.07
C LYS A 58 5.61 -13.63 1.43
N ILE A 59 4.58 -12.96 1.94
CA ILE A 59 4.33 -12.81 3.36
C ILE A 59 2.96 -13.42 3.61
N GLY A 60 2.92 -14.46 4.42
CA GLY A 60 1.67 -15.10 4.82
C GLY A 60 0.96 -14.31 5.93
N PRO A 61 -0.37 -14.41 6.05
CA PRO A 61 -1.09 -13.89 7.21
C PRO A 61 -0.55 -14.41 8.55
N GLU A 62 -0.02 -15.64 8.57
CA GLU A 62 0.59 -16.32 9.71
C GLU A 62 1.91 -15.68 10.19
N ASP A 63 2.60 -14.95 9.32
CA ASP A 63 3.85 -14.24 9.64
C ASP A 63 3.59 -12.94 10.41
N LEU A 64 2.36 -12.45 10.39
CA LEU A 64 1.97 -11.19 11.04
C LEU A 64 1.39 -11.49 12.42
N LYS A 65 2.17 -11.21 13.48
CA LYS A 65 1.79 -11.47 14.88
C LYS A 65 1.16 -10.25 15.55
N HIS A 66 0.39 -10.48 16.61
CA HIS A 66 -0.25 -9.47 17.48
C HIS A 66 -1.18 -8.48 16.75
N ILE A 67 -1.76 -8.92 15.64
CA ILE A 67 -2.73 -8.13 14.85
C ILE A 67 -3.94 -8.97 14.42
N ASP A 68 -4.33 -9.96 15.24
CA ASP A 68 -5.32 -10.98 14.88
C ASP A 68 -6.71 -10.41 14.57
N ALA A 69 -7.17 -9.42 15.33
CA ALA A 69 -8.43 -8.75 15.04
C ALA A 69 -8.42 -8.03 13.68
N GLN A 70 -7.34 -7.29 13.39
CA GLN A 70 -7.15 -6.58 12.12
C GLN A 70 -7.05 -7.57 10.95
N LYS A 71 -6.33 -8.69 11.13
CA LYS A 71 -6.24 -9.78 10.15
C LYS A 71 -7.61 -10.37 9.84
N GLN A 72 -8.37 -10.76 10.86
CA GLN A 72 -9.69 -11.35 10.67
C GLN A 72 -10.63 -10.39 9.94
N ALA A 73 -10.64 -9.11 10.33
CA ALA A 73 -11.51 -8.11 9.72
C ALA A 73 -11.20 -7.88 8.24
N ILE A 74 -9.92 -7.66 7.87
CA ILE A 74 -9.54 -7.42 6.47
C ILE A 74 -9.68 -8.67 5.60
N LEU A 75 -9.37 -9.86 6.14
CA LEU A 75 -9.49 -11.11 5.42
C LEU A 75 -10.95 -11.43 5.11
N ARG A 76 -11.86 -11.20 6.06
CA ARG A 76 -13.32 -11.32 5.84
C ARG A 76 -13.80 -10.35 4.77
N ASN A 77 -13.40 -9.08 4.86
CA ASN A 77 -13.77 -8.05 3.89
C ASN A 77 -13.26 -8.38 2.47
N THR A 78 -12.03 -8.88 2.37
CA THR A 78 -11.44 -9.31 1.10
C THR A 78 -12.13 -10.56 0.57
N GLU A 79 -12.49 -11.51 1.43
CA GLU A 79 -13.23 -12.71 1.04
C GLU A 79 -14.61 -12.38 0.48
N GLN A 80 -15.32 -11.43 1.11
CA GLN A 80 -16.58 -10.91 0.59
C GLN A 80 -16.39 -10.34 -0.82
N PHE A 81 -15.38 -9.49 -1.00
CA PHE A 81 -15.08 -8.86 -2.28
C PHE A 81 -14.77 -9.85 -3.41
N VAL A 82 -13.89 -10.82 -3.16
CA VAL A 82 -13.52 -11.82 -4.19
C VAL A 82 -14.67 -12.74 -4.56
N ARG A 83 -15.63 -12.93 -3.64
CA ARG A 83 -16.87 -13.67 -3.89
C ARG A 83 -17.98 -12.83 -4.53
N GLY A 84 -17.75 -11.55 -4.81
CA GLY A 84 -18.76 -10.64 -5.34
C GLY A 84 -19.85 -10.26 -4.34
N LEU A 85 -19.56 -10.35 -3.04
CA LEU A 85 -20.42 -9.87 -1.97
C LEU A 85 -20.06 -8.42 -1.59
N PRO A 86 -20.96 -7.67 -0.93
CA PRO A 86 -20.66 -6.32 -0.44
C PRO A 86 -19.42 -6.30 0.46
N ALA A 87 -18.51 -5.38 0.17
CA ALA A 87 -17.25 -5.19 0.88
C ALA A 87 -16.88 -3.70 0.89
N ASN A 88 -16.05 -3.31 1.86
CA ASN A 88 -15.71 -1.91 2.11
C ASN A 88 -14.31 -1.55 1.62
N ASN A 89 -14.14 -0.28 1.28
CA ASN A 89 -12.83 0.37 1.21
C ASN A 89 -12.16 0.33 2.59
N VAL A 90 -10.84 0.11 2.63
CA VAL A 90 -10.11 -0.16 3.88
C VAL A 90 -9.07 0.91 4.15
N LEU A 91 -9.08 1.45 5.37
CA LEU A 91 -8.03 2.33 5.88
C LEU A 91 -7.30 1.67 7.04
N LEU A 92 -5.98 1.49 6.91
CA LEU A 92 -5.11 0.95 7.95
C LEU A 92 -4.25 2.07 8.55
N THR A 93 -4.53 2.51 9.77
CA THR A 93 -3.77 3.59 10.43
C THR A 93 -2.88 3.07 11.55
N GLY A 94 -1.84 3.82 11.90
CA GLY A 94 -1.08 3.60 13.12
C GLY A 94 0.43 3.50 12.92
N ALA A 95 1.14 2.92 13.88
CA ALA A 95 2.60 3.02 13.95
C ALA A 95 3.33 2.39 12.75
N ARG A 96 4.54 2.89 12.47
CA ARG A 96 5.40 2.37 11.39
C ARG A 96 5.89 0.96 11.73
N GLY A 97 5.93 0.08 10.73
CA GLY A 97 6.48 -1.27 10.87
C GLY A 97 5.63 -2.26 11.66
N THR A 98 4.34 -1.96 11.89
CA THR A 98 3.36 -2.87 12.51
C THR A 98 2.72 -3.87 11.55
N GLY A 99 3.10 -3.85 10.27
CA GLY A 99 2.63 -4.82 9.28
C GLY A 99 1.44 -4.38 8.43
N LYS A 100 1.03 -3.10 8.44
CA LYS A 100 -0.11 -2.59 7.66
C LYS A 100 -0.03 -2.94 6.16
N SER A 101 1.05 -2.54 5.48
CA SER A 101 1.27 -2.83 4.04
C SER A 101 1.49 -4.32 3.80
N SER A 102 2.15 -5.00 4.73
CA SER A 102 2.34 -6.46 4.68
C SER A 102 1.02 -7.22 4.76
N LEU A 103 0.05 -6.72 5.52
CA LEU A 103 -1.27 -7.32 5.65
C LEU A 103 -2.07 -7.23 4.35
N VAL A 104 -1.98 -6.10 3.62
CA VAL A 104 -2.59 -5.97 2.29
C VAL A 104 -1.96 -6.97 1.30
N ARG A 105 -0.63 -7.09 1.32
CA ARG A 105 0.09 -8.08 0.48
C ARG A 105 -0.21 -9.54 0.88
N ALA A 106 -0.48 -9.80 2.15
CA ALA A 106 -0.92 -11.10 2.63
C ALA A 106 -2.33 -11.44 2.10
N CYS A 107 -3.22 -10.46 1.97
CA CYS A 107 -4.53 -10.65 1.32
C CYS A 107 -4.37 -11.09 -0.14
N LEU A 108 -3.47 -10.45 -0.90
CA LEU A 108 -3.12 -10.89 -2.25
C LEU A 108 -2.63 -12.33 -2.26
N SER A 109 -1.69 -12.67 -1.38
CA SER A 109 -1.16 -14.03 -1.30
C SER A 109 -2.24 -15.07 -0.99
N ARG A 110 -3.23 -14.70 -0.17
CA ARG A 110 -4.33 -15.60 0.26
C ARG A 110 -5.42 -15.80 -0.79
N TYR A 111 -5.74 -14.78 -1.58
CA TYR A 111 -6.89 -14.77 -2.49
C TYR A 111 -6.53 -14.57 -3.98
N ALA A 112 -5.24 -14.60 -4.32
CA ALA A 112 -4.78 -14.53 -5.72
C ALA A 112 -5.41 -15.60 -6.63
N ALA A 113 -5.57 -16.81 -6.10
CA ALA A 113 -6.20 -17.93 -6.81
C ALA A 113 -7.72 -17.71 -7.00
N ASP A 114 -8.35 -16.94 -6.12
CA ASP A 114 -9.77 -16.56 -6.18
C ASP A 114 -10.01 -15.32 -7.08
N GLY A 115 -9.00 -14.89 -7.85
CA GLY A 115 -9.11 -13.78 -8.81
C GLY A 115 -8.72 -12.41 -8.27
N LEU A 116 -8.18 -12.31 -7.05
CA LEU A 116 -7.69 -11.05 -6.51
C LEU A 116 -6.43 -10.56 -7.25
N ARG A 117 -6.38 -9.26 -7.53
CA ARG A 117 -5.22 -8.55 -8.08
C ARG A 117 -4.95 -7.31 -7.25
N LEU A 118 -3.67 -6.97 -7.08
CA LEU A 118 -3.25 -5.79 -6.33
C LEU A 118 -2.64 -4.77 -7.28
N ILE A 119 -3.07 -3.51 -7.19
CA ILE A 119 -2.49 -2.41 -7.97
C ILE A 119 -1.95 -1.39 -6.99
N GLU A 120 -0.62 -1.28 -6.87
CA GLU A 120 0.00 -0.22 -6.08
C GLU A 120 -0.09 1.11 -6.83
N VAL A 121 -0.67 2.13 -6.19
CA VAL A 121 -0.81 3.49 -6.73
C VAL A 121 -0.07 4.43 -5.79
N ASP A 122 0.86 5.23 -6.31
CA ASP A 122 1.52 6.27 -5.52
C ASP A 122 0.52 7.33 -5.10
N ARG A 123 0.74 7.95 -3.94
CA ARG A 123 -0.15 9.00 -3.43
C ARG A 123 -0.40 10.10 -4.48
N HIS A 124 0.61 10.56 -5.21
CA HIS A 124 0.44 11.67 -6.16
C HIS A 124 -0.32 11.24 -7.43
N ASP A 125 -0.39 9.93 -7.66
CA ASP A 125 -1.06 9.36 -8.82
C ASP A 125 -2.52 8.99 -8.56
N LEU A 126 -3.05 9.19 -7.33
CA LEU A 126 -4.47 8.92 -7.06
C LEU A 126 -5.42 9.85 -7.84
N ILE A 127 -4.92 10.94 -8.43
CA ILE A 127 -5.71 11.74 -9.37
C ILE A 127 -6.14 10.94 -10.61
N ASP A 128 -5.42 9.86 -10.93
CA ASP A 128 -5.72 8.96 -12.06
C ASP A 128 -6.70 7.84 -11.69
N LEU A 129 -7.23 7.80 -10.46
CA LEU A 129 -8.17 6.76 -10.03
C LEU A 129 -9.33 6.52 -11.03
N PRO A 130 -9.97 7.55 -11.61
CA PRO A 130 -11.01 7.33 -12.62
C PRO A 130 -10.48 6.62 -13.87
N GLN A 131 -9.31 7.00 -14.37
CA GLN A 131 -8.67 6.37 -15.52
C GLN A 131 -8.26 4.92 -15.22
N ILE A 132 -7.80 4.65 -13.99
CA ILE A 132 -7.49 3.30 -13.54
C ILE A 132 -8.78 2.47 -13.54
N ALA A 133 -9.86 2.98 -12.94
CA ALA A 133 -11.14 2.27 -12.86
C ALA A 133 -11.70 1.92 -14.26
N GLU A 134 -11.68 2.87 -15.20
CA GLU A 134 -12.12 2.65 -16.60
C GLU A 134 -11.35 1.50 -17.28
N ARG A 135 -10.04 1.38 -17.02
CA ARG A 135 -9.22 0.28 -17.58
C ARG A 135 -9.49 -1.08 -16.96
N LEU A 136 -10.08 -1.10 -15.77
CA LEU A 136 -10.40 -2.32 -15.03
C LEU A 136 -11.85 -2.74 -15.24
N GLU A 137 -12.70 -1.87 -15.79
CA GLU A 137 -14.11 -2.14 -16.02
C GLU A 137 -14.32 -3.36 -16.95
N GLY A 138 -15.40 -4.12 -16.69
CA GLY A 138 -15.75 -5.30 -17.47
C GLY A 138 -14.86 -6.54 -17.24
N ARG A 139 -13.82 -6.43 -16.42
CA ARG A 139 -12.93 -7.55 -16.08
C ARG A 139 -13.53 -8.46 -15.00
N LEU A 140 -13.24 -9.75 -15.10
CA LEU A 140 -13.66 -10.77 -14.12
C LEU A 140 -12.82 -10.75 -12.84
N GLU A 141 -11.56 -10.31 -12.92
CA GLU A 141 -10.72 -10.18 -11.75
C GLU A 141 -11.23 -9.10 -10.79
N ARG A 142 -10.84 -9.21 -9.52
CA ARG A 142 -11.17 -8.25 -8.46
C ARG A 142 -9.92 -7.49 -8.07
N PHE A 143 -9.96 -6.16 -8.13
CA PHE A 143 -8.80 -5.30 -7.98
C PHE A 143 -8.83 -4.54 -6.64
N VAL A 144 -7.74 -4.66 -5.88
CA VAL A 144 -7.48 -3.76 -4.76
C VAL A 144 -6.48 -2.70 -5.23
N LEU A 145 -6.94 -1.45 -5.28
CA LEU A 145 -6.08 -0.28 -5.48
C LEU A 145 -5.46 0.06 -4.13
N PHE A 146 -4.15 -0.12 -4.03
CA PHE A 146 -3.40 0.03 -2.79
C PHE A 146 -2.53 1.27 -2.80
N CYS A 147 -2.77 2.18 -1.87
CA CYS A 147 -1.90 3.34 -1.61
C CYS A 147 -1.17 3.17 -0.28
N ASP A 148 0.16 3.13 -0.30
CA ASP A 148 0.98 3.06 0.92
C ASP A 148 1.33 4.45 1.44
N ASP A 149 1.31 4.63 2.76
CA ASP A 149 1.63 5.87 3.49
C ASP A 149 0.87 7.12 2.99
N LEU A 150 -0.45 7.01 2.94
CA LEU A 150 -1.36 8.09 2.59
C LEU A 150 -1.31 9.21 3.63
N SER A 151 -1.02 10.42 3.15
CA SER A 151 -1.08 11.67 3.91
C SER A 151 -1.30 12.82 2.94
N PHE A 152 -2.17 13.77 3.28
CA PHE A 152 -2.49 14.91 2.42
C PHE A 152 -1.98 16.23 2.98
N GLU A 153 -1.77 17.16 2.06
CA GLU A 153 -1.69 18.60 2.36
C GLU A 153 -3.04 19.28 2.06
N PRO A 154 -3.36 20.42 2.69
CA PRO A 154 -4.69 21.05 2.62
C PRO A 154 -5.21 21.41 1.21
N SER A 155 -4.33 21.53 0.21
CA SER A 155 -4.67 21.94 -1.16
C SER A 155 -4.49 20.82 -2.20
N ASP A 156 -4.38 19.57 -1.75
CA ASP A 156 -4.00 18.47 -2.63
C ASP A 156 -5.16 18.04 -3.57
N ALA A 157 -4.95 18.15 -4.89
CA ALA A 157 -5.91 17.66 -5.90
C ALA A 157 -6.20 16.15 -5.72
N THR A 158 -5.22 15.43 -5.19
CA THR A 158 -5.30 14.01 -4.83
C THR A 158 -6.42 13.72 -3.81
N TYR A 159 -6.63 14.64 -2.85
CA TYR A 159 -7.70 14.50 -1.85
C TYR A 159 -9.07 14.49 -2.54
N LYS A 160 -9.31 15.41 -3.47
CA LYS A 160 -10.59 15.51 -4.19
C LYS A 160 -10.87 14.27 -5.02
N ALA A 161 -9.85 13.74 -5.71
CA ALA A 161 -9.98 12.52 -6.50
C ALA A 161 -10.32 11.31 -5.63
N LEU A 162 -9.61 11.10 -4.52
CA LEU A 162 -9.89 10.01 -3.59
C LEU A 162 -11.28 10.16 -2.96
N LYS A 163 -11.65 11.38 -2.55
CA LYS A 163 -12.97 11.71 -1.97
C LYS A 163 -14.11 11.31 -2.92
N ALA A 164 -14.01 11.68 -4.19
CA ALA A 164 -14.98 11.35 -5.22
C ALA A 164 -15.06 9.84 -5.53
N ALA A 165 -13.91 9.15 -5.49
CA ALA A 165 -13.86 7.70 -5.67
C ALA A 165 -14.53 6.95 -4.51
N LEU A 166 -14.32 7.40 -3.27
CA LEU A 166 -14.94 6.78 -2.09
C LEU A 166 -16.44 7.04 -1.97
N ASP A 167 -16.93 8.18 -2.47
CA ASP A 167 -18.36 8.51 -2.50
C ASP A 167 -19.17 7.71 -3.53
N GLY A 168 -18.50 6.96 -4.41
CA GLY A 168 -19.18 6.29 -5.51
C GLY A 168 -19.84 7.28 -6.47
N SER A 169 -19.19 8.42 -6.75
CA SER A 169 -19.59 9.29 -7.86
C SER A 169 -19.75 8.47 -9.15
N LEU A 170 -20.46 8.97 -10.17
CA LEU A 170 -20.78 8.23 -11.40
C LEU A 170 -19.58 7.57 -12.12
N ALA A 171 -18.34 7.97 -11.81
CA ALA A 171 -17.08 7.40 -12.30
C ALA A 171 -16.24 6.72 -11.20
N GLY A 172 -16.87 6.31 -10.09
CA GLY A 172 -16.24 5.65 -8.96
C GLY A 172 -15.70 4.25 -9.30
N PRO A 173 -14.93 3.62 -8.39
CA PRO A 173 -14.47 2.27 -8.60
C PRO A 173 -15.68 1.35 -8.78
N GLY A 174 -15.78 0.71 -9.94
CA GLY A 174 -16.87 -0.22 -10.23
C GLY A 174 -16.89 -1.42 -9.27
N ASP A 175 -17.90 -2.28 -9.39
CA ASP A 175 -18.13 -3.43 -8.50
C ASP A 175 -16.94 -4.40 -8.34
N ASN A 176 -15.94 -4.30 -9.24
CA ASN A 176 -14.74 -5.11 -9.23
C ASN A 176 -13.51 -4.42 -8.62
N THR A 177 -13.66 -3.26 -7.98
CA THR A 177 -12.55 -2.46 -7.46
C THR A 177 -12.78 -1.99 -6.01
N LEU A 178 -11.78 -2.13 -5.14
CA LEU A 178 -11.76 -1.54 -3.79
C LEU A 178 -10.48 -0.74 -3.56
N ILE A 179 -10.56 0.29 -2.72
CA ILE A 179 -9.43 1.12 -2.32
C ILE A 179 -8.96 0.73 -0.92
N TYR A 180 -7.70 0.32 -0.83
CA TYR A 180 -7.02 0.02 0.43
C TYR A 180 -5.92 1.08 0.62
N ALA A 181 -5.86 1.72 1.78
CA ALA A 181 -4.84 2.71 2.08
C ALA A 181 -4.20 2.43 3.44
N THR A 182 -2.89 2.66 3.56
CA THR A 182 -2.23 2.72 4.86
C THR A 182 -1.92 4.17 5.21
N SER A 183 -1.91 4.51 6.49
CA SER A 183 -1.38 5.79 6.96
C SER A 183 -0.60 5.61 8.25
N ASN A 184 0.46 6.39 8.41
CA ASN A 184 1.18 6.50 9.67
C ASN A 184 0.52 7.49 10.65
N ARG A 185 -0.46 8.26 10.17
CA ARG A 185 -1.25 9.20 10.98
C ARG A 185 -2.64 8.60 11.26
N ARG A 186 -3.25 9.00 12.38
CA ARG A 186 -4.64 8.64 12.69
C ARG A 186 -5.61 9.38 11.79
N HIS A 187 -5.32 10.65 11.50
CA HIS A 187 -6.05 11.48 10.55
C HIS A 187 -5.21 11.67 9.29
N LEU A 188 -5.83 11.55 8.12
CA LEU A 188 -5.15 11.66 6.82
C LEU A 188 -4.63 13.07 6.53
N MET A 189 -5.17 14.07 7.20
CA MET A 189 -4.76 15.47 7.12
C MET A 189 -4.09 15.92 8.43
N PRO A 190 -3.07 16.79 8.38
CA PRO A 190 -2.45 17.33 9.58
C PRO A 190 -3.44 18.19 10.39
N GLU A 191 -3.41 18.01 11.70
CA GLU A 191 -4.02 18.92 12.67
C GLU A 191 -3.04 20.08 12.90
N PHE A 192 -3.36 21.28 12.45
CA PHE A 192 -2.53 22.44 12.79
C PHE A 192 -2.98 22.98 14.15
N MET A 193 -2.03 23.13 15.08
CA MET A 193 -2.29 23.69 16.42
C MET A 193 -2.97 25.08 16.37
N ARG A 194 -2.80 25.82 15.27
CA ARG A 194 -3.46 27.11 15.00
C ARG A 194 -4.96 27.00 14.70
N GLU A 195 -5.43 25.89 14.14
CA GLU A 195 -6.86 25.65 13.89
C GLU A 195 -7.59 25.31 15.19
N ASN A 196 -6.95 24.58 16.12
CA ASN A 196 -7.49 24.36 17.48
C ASN A 196 -7.63 25.67 18.28
N LEU A 197 -6.81 26.67 17.98
CA LEU A 197 -6.85 28.00 18.59
C LEU A 197 -7.80 28.97 17.88
N GLN A 198 -8.38 28.58 16.75
CA GLN A 198 -9.39 29.34 15.99
C GLN A 198 -10.82 28.81 16.19
N ALA A 199 -11.08 28.13 17.30
CA ALA A 199 -12.44 28.03 17.83
C ALA A 199 -12.86 29.45 18.25
N ALA A 200 -13.43 30.20 17.31
CA ALA A 200 -14.01 31.50 17.59
C ALA A 200 -15.38 31.28 18.25
N TYR A 201 -15.56 31.88 19.41
CA TYR A 201 -16.88 32.07 20.00
C TYR A 201 -17.62 33.10 19.15
N ASP A 202 -18.85 32.82 18.76
CA ASP A 202 -19.73 33.87 18.24
C ASP A 202 -20.17 34.81 19.37
N ASP A 203 -20.85 35.91 19.03
CA ASP A 203 -21.36 36.90 20.00
C ASP A 203 -22.40 36.29 20.99
N ASN A 204 -22.84 35.04 20.78
CA ASN A 204 -23.76 34.28 21.63
C ASN A 204 -23.06 33.20 22.47
N GLY A 205 -21.73 33.04 22.37
CA GLY A 205 -20.95 32.07 23.14
C GLY A 205 -21.03 30.63 22.62
N GLU A 206 -21.53 30.39 21.41
CA GLU A 206 -21.50 29.07 20.78
C GLU A 206 -20.15 28.81 20.13
N LEU A 207 -19.61 27.60 20.37
CA LEU A 207 -18.30 27.18 19.89
C LEU A 207 -18.46 26.59 18.48
N HIS A 208 -18.09 27.35 17.45
CA HIS A 208 -18.11 26.85 16.07
C HIS A 208 -16.77 26.17 15.75
N PRO A 209 -16.75 24.86 15.43
CA PRO A 209 -15.56 24.22 14.90
C PRO A 209 -15.20 24.87 13.56
N ALA A 210 -13.92 25.22 13.35
CA ALA A 210 -13.48 25.76 12.06
C ALA A 210 -13.82 24.75 10.94
N GLU A 211 -14.47 25.22 9.85
CA GLU A 211 -14.93 24.41 8.70
C GLU A 211 -13.86 23.43 8.16
N SER A 212 -12.57 23.72 8.36
CA SER A 212 -11.47 22.83 7.98
C SER A 212 -11.39 21.52 8.80
N THR A 213 -12.06 21.42 9.95
CA THR A 213 -12.03 20.23 10.82
C THR A 213 -13.05 19.17 10.36
N GLU A 214 -14.22 19.60 9.87
CA GLU A 214 -15.26 18.69 9.35
C GLU A 214 -14.83 17.99 8.05
N GLU A 215 -14.15 18.70 7.13
CA GLU A 215 -13.65 18.08 5.89
C GLU A 215 -12.56 17.02 6.12
N LYS A 216 -11.76 17.17 7.20
CA LYS A 216 -10.64 16.26 7.54
C LYS A 216 -11.13 14.92 8.10
N VAL A 217 -12.17 14.96 8.92
CA VAL A 217 -12.85 13.77 9.45
C VAL A 217 -13.64 13.07 8.34
N SER A 218 -14.29 13.87 7.46
CA SER A 218 -15.15 13.38 6.38
C SER A 218 -14.51 12.36 5.44
N LEU A 219 -13.22 12.47 5.10
CA LEU A 219 -12.57 11.51 4.19
C LEU A 219 -12.29 10.16 4.86
N SER A 220 -11.83 10.18 6.11
CA SER A 220 -11.44 8.97 6.82
C SER A 220 -12.68 8.11 7.16
N GLU A 221 -13.81 8.75 7.44
CA GLU A 221 -15.10 8.09 7.72
C GLU A 221 -15.70 7.37 6.50
N ARG A 222 -15.27 7.72 5.28
CA ARG A 222 -15.74 7.07 4.04
C ARG A 222 -15.09 5.72 3.78
N PHE A 223 -14.06 5.37 4.55
CA PHE A 223 -13.56 4.01 4.57
C PHE A 223 -14.45 3.16 5.48
N GLY A 224 -15.30 2.34 4.88
CA GLY A 224 -16.23 1.47 5.61
C GLY A 224 -15.56 0.41 6.50
N LEU A 225 -14.25 0.18 6.36
CA LEU A 225 -13.45 -0.59 7.31
C LEU A 225 -12.20 0.19 7.74
N TRP A 226 -12.16 0.57 9.01
CA TRP A 226 -11.02 1.27 9.61
C TRP A 226 -10.31 0.40 10.64
N LEU A 227 -9.03 0.10 10.39
CA LEU A 227 -8.19 -0.74 11.24
C LEU A 227 -7.03 0.06 11.85
N SER A 228 -6.97 0.09 13.18
CA SER A 228 -5.90 0.78 13.93
C SER A 228 -4.80 -0.19 14.38
N PHE A 229 -3.55 0.21 14.20
CA PHE A 229 -2.35 -0.56 14.55
C PHE A 229 -1.53 0.15 15.62
N HIS A 230 -1.44 -0.47 16.79
CA HIS A 230 -0.70 0.07 17.92
C HIS A 230 0.79 -0.34 17.88
N PRO A 231 1.69 0.46 18.47
CA PRO A 231 3.06 0.02 18.71
C PRO A 231 3.10 -1.28 19.51
N PHE A 232 4.06 -2.14 19.20
CA PHE A 232 4.25 -3.41 19.92
C PHE A 232 4.79 -3.18 21.33
N ARG A 233 4.32 -3.99 22.28
CA ARG A 233 4.95 -4.12 23.59
C ARG A 233 6.30 -4.84 23.44
N GLN A 234 7.07 -4.85 24.52
CA GLN A 234 8.35 -5.56 24.51
C GLN A 234 8.17 -7.06 24.25
N GLU A 235 7.21 -7.66 24.93
CA GLU A 235 6.87 -9.08 24.81
C GLU A 235 6.45 -9.41 23.37
N ASP A 236 5.51 -8.63 22.81
CA ASP A 236 5.10 -8.77 21.40
C ASP A 236 6.29 -8.68 20.43
N PHE A 237 7.24 -7.77 20.69
CA PHE A 237 8.43 -7.63 19.86
C PHE A 237 9.34 -8.85 19.94
N LEU A 238 9.56 -9.40 21.14
CA LEU A 238 10.38 -10.60 21.35
C LEU A 238 9.73 -11.84 20.72
N ASP A 239 8.41 -12.00 20.85
CA ASP A 239 7.65 -13.06 20.19
C ASP A 239 7.80 -13.01 18.66
N ILE A 240 7.79 -11.82 18.07
CA ILE A 240 8.03 -11.64 16.63
C ILE A 240 9.49 -11.98 16.27
N VAL A 241 10.47 -11.62 17.12
CA VAL A 241 11.87 -12.00 16.92
C VAL A 241 12.01 -13.52 16.89
N ASP A 242 11.39 -14.22 17.86
CA ASP A 242 11.44 -15.68 17.95
C ASP A 242 10.82 -16.35 16.73
N HIS A 243 9.68 -15.83 16.25
CA HIS A 243 9.07 -16.28 14.99
C HIS A 243 10.06 -16.19 13.82
N TRP A 244 10.71 -15.04 13.61
CA TRP A 244 11.64 -14.88 12.49
C TRP A 244 12.93 -15.67 12.65
N LEU A 245 13.46 -15.82 13.87
CA LEU A 245 14.62 -16.67 14.14
C LEU A 245 14.31 -18.14 13.81
N ALA A 246 13.12 -18.62 14.19
CA ALA A 246 12.65 -19.96 13.85
C ALA A 246 12.49 -20.13 12.33
N CYS A 247 11.87 -19.17 11.64
CA CYS A 247 11.75 -19.19 10.17
C CYS A 247 13.11 -19.22 9.45
N LEU A 248 14.15 -18.66 10.05
CA LEU A 248 15.50 -18.62 9.50
C LEU A 248 16.37 -19.82 9.93
N GLY A 249 15.79 -20.79 10.66
CA GLY A 249 16.50 -22.01 11.08
C GLY A 249 17.56 -21.77 12.16
N VAL A 250 17.41 -20.73 12.97
CA VAL A 250 18.28 -20.50 14.13
C VAL A 250 17.95 -21.52 15.22
N ASP A 251 18.99 -22.11 15.80
CA ASP A 251 18.87 -23.10 16.87
C ASP A 251 18.16 -22.49 18.10
N PRO A 252 17.07 -23.12 18.62
CA PRO A 252 16.35 -22.66 19.82
C PRO A 252 17.25 -22.39 21.02
N VAL A 253 18.37 -23.12 21.17
CA VAL A 253 19.30 -22.92 22.29
C VAL A 253 19.96 -21.54 22.25
N ARG A 254 20.06 -20.92 21.07
CA ARG A 254 20.63 -19.57 20.89
C ARG A 254 19.63 -18.44 21.09
N VAL A 255 18.33 -18.74 21.12
CA VAL A 255 17.24 -17.75 21.17
C VAL A 255 17.24 -16.91 22.46
N PRO A 256 17.44 -17.49 23.67
CA PRO A 256 17.45 -16.69 24.89
C PRO A 256 18.54 -15.61 24.91
N ASN A 257 19.71 -15.90 24.33
CA ASN A 257 20.80 -14.92 24.19
C ASN A 257 20.49 -13.84 23.15
N ALA A 258 19.62 -14.14 22.18
CA ALA A 258 19.23 -13.21 21.13
C ALA A 258 18.30 -12.10 21.62
N HIS A 259 17.52 -12.33 22.69
CA HIS A 259 16.55 -11.35 23.19
C HIS A 259 17.22 -10.04 23.66
N ALA A 260 18.31 -10.13 24.42
CA ALA A 260 19.05 -8.96 24.87
C ALA A 260 19.63 -8.17 23.69
N GLU A 261 20.25 -8.86 22.73
CA GLU A 261 20.75 -8.25 21.49
C GLU A 261 19.62 -7.61 20.67
N ALA A 262 18.46 -8.26 20.58
CA ALA A 262 17.29 -7.75 19.85
C ALA A 262 16.77 -6.44 20.44
N LEU A 263 16.70 -6.35 21.79
CA LEU A 263 16.26 -5.14 22.47
C LEU A 263 17.26 -4.00 22.29
N GLN A 264 18.57 -4.28 22.35
CA GLN A 264 19.61 -3.29 22.05
C GLN A 264 19.52 -2.81 20.59
N PHE A 265 19.29 -3.72 19.65
CA PHE A 265 19.11 -3.41 18.24
C PHE A 265 17.88 -2.54 17.99
N ALA A 266 16.77 -2.81 18.68
CA ALA A 266 15.55 -1.99 18.62
C ALA A 266 15.75 -0.60 19.22
N LEU A 267 16.47 -0.49 20.35
CA LEU A 267 16.84 0.78 20.98
C LEU A 267 17.69 1.64 20.04
N ALA A 268 18.71 1.06 19.41
CA ALA A 268 19.56 1.75 18.44
C ALA A 268 18.79 2.28 17.22
N ARG A 269 17.65 1.64 16.87
CA ARG A 269 16.76 2.07 15.80
C ARG A 269 15.58 2.93 16.26
N GLY A 270 15.47 3.19 17.55
CA GLY A 270 14.44 4.04 18.15
C GLY A 270 13.01 3.49 18.07
N SER A 271 12.81 2.19 17.81
CA SER A 271 11.46 1.62 17.72
C SER A 271 11.44 0.09 17.89
N ARG A 272 10.31 -0.42 18.38
CA ARG A 272 9.98 -1.86 18.40
C ARG A 272 8.91 -2.10 17.33
N SER A 273 9.32 -2.73 16.23
CA SER A 273 8.45 -3.00 15.09
C SER A 273 8.75 -4.37 14.50
N GLY A 274 7.78 -4.97 13.82
CA GLY A 274 7.97 -6.26 13.15
C GLY A 274 9.04 -6.18 12.05
N ARG A 275 9.16 -5.01 11.41
CA ARG A 275 10.27 -4.72 10.47
C ARG A 275 11.63 -4.83 11.17
N ILE A 276 11.77 -4.21 12.34
CA ILE A 276 13.03 -4.22 13.09
C ILE A 276 13.34 -5.63 13.60
N ALA A 277 12.33 -6.37 14.08
CA ALA A 277 12.46 -7.75 14.51
C ALA A 277 12.97 -8.65 13.35
N GLN A 278 12.37 -8.55 12.16
CA GLN A 278 12.83 -9.31 10.99
C GLN A 278 14.27 -8.92 10.58
N GLN A 279 14.60 -7.63 10.62
CA GLN A 279 15.95 -7.17 10.28
C GLN A 279 17.00 -7.67 11.28
N PHE A 280 16.67 -7.68 12.58
CA PHE A 280 17.51 -8.27 13.62
C PHE A 280 17.69 -9.77 13.38
N ALA A 281 16.60 -10.51 13.18
CA ALA A 281 16.65 -11.96 13.00
C ALA A 281 17.51 -12.36 11.79
N ARG A 282 17.43 -11.61 10.68
CA ARG A 282 18.29 -11.80 9.50
C ARG A 282 19.77 -11.59 9.81
N ASP A 283 20.10 -10.52 10.51
CA ASP A 283 21.48 -10.24 10.93
C ASP A 283 22.02 -11.33 11.86
N PHE A 284 21.24 -11.68 12.89
CA PHE A 284 21.60 -12.72 13.86
C PHE A 284 21.83 -14.07 13.20
N ALA A 285 20.90 -14.50 12.33
CA ALA A 285 21.03 -15.75 11.59
C ALA A 285 22.26 -15.75 10.66
N GLY A 286 22.53 -14.63 9.99
CA GLY A 286 23.71 -14.46 9.13
C GLY A 286 25.01 -14.58 9.91
N ARG A 287 25.15 -13.85 11.03
CA ARG A 287 26.32 -13.95 11.93
C ARG A 287 26.50 -15.37 12.48
N ALA A 288 25.41 -15.99 12.92
CA ALA A 288 25.42 -17.34 13.45
C ALA A 288 25.87 -18.39 12.42
N ALA A 289 25.52 -18.22 11.14
CA ALA A 289 25.92 -19.09 10.05
C ALA A 289 27.39 -18.90 9.66
N LEU A 290 27.90 -17.66 9.68
CA LEU A 290 29.32 -17.37 9.43
C LEU A 290 30.22 -17.96 10.50
N ALA A 291 29.82 -17.91 11.77
CA ALA A 291 30.60 -18.48 12.87
C ALA A 291 30.63 -20.02 12.91
N LYS A 292 29.80 -20.70 12.09
CA LYS A 292 29.81 -22.16 11.92
C LYS A 292 30.72 -22.63 10.76
N ARG A 293 31.21 -21.71 9.94
CA ARG A 293 32.15 -21.99 8.84
C ARG A 293 33.58 -21.75 9.31
#